data_AF-A0A967T2W2-F1
#
_entry.id   AF-A0A967T2W2-F1
#
_cell.length_a   1.000
_cell.length_b   1.000
_cell.length_c   1.000
_cell.angle_alpha   90.00
_cell.angle_beta   90.00
_cell.angle_gamma   90.00
#
_symmetry.space_group_name_H-M   'P 1'
#
loop_
_entity.id
_entity.type
_entity.pdbx_description
1 polymer ?
#
loop_
_entity_poly.entity_id
_entity_poly.type
_entity_poly.pdbx_seq_one_letter_code
_entity_poly.pdbx_strand_id
1 'polypeptide(L)'
;DAGASVNGYASDITRTYAKESGEFADLIERFDELQQELVAQVKAGVEFAELHLKCHRRIAELLAETGIAKGSADALIEAGVTAAFYPHGLGHLLGIQVHDVGGHQVDDTGTKVDPPSGHPYLRLTRKLEVDQVLTIEPGLYVIDMLLENLAGTQAEEMIDKERLDWLRPYGGIRIEDNVRVLADGCENLTRGAFAA
;
A
#
# COMPACT_ATOMS: atom_id res chain seq x y z
N ASP A 1 -7.06 -7.29 9.18
CA ASP A 1 -7.59 -5.94 9.14
C ASP A 1 -8.58 -5.82 10.28
N ALA A 2 -8.12 -5.20 11.36
CA ALA A 2 -8.86 -5.00 12.58
C ALA A 2 -8.28 -3.82 13.34
N GLY A 3 -9.15 -3.11 14.05
CA GLY A 3 -8.81 -1.98 14.89
C GLY A 3 -9.30 -2.14 16.32
N ALA A 4 -8.97 -1.14 17.13
CA ALA A 4 -9.55 -0.90 18.44
C ALA A 4 -9.92 0.58 18.55
N SER A 5 -10.68 0.93 19.60
CA SER A 5 -10.95 2.33 19.92
C SER A 5 -10.63 2.64 21.37
N VAL A 6 -10.03 3.81 21.60
CA VAL A 6 -9.77 4.38 22.92
C VAL A 6 -10.17 5.84 22.90
N ASN A 7 -11.05 6.25 23.82
CA ASN A 7 -11.53 7.63 23.94
C ASN A 7 -12.06 8.25 22.62
N GLY A 8 -12.61 7.42 21.74
CA GLY A 8 -13.16 7.83 20.44
C GLY A 8 -12.15 7.91 19.30
N TYR A 9 -10.86 7.66 19.54
CA TYR A 9 -9.85 7.49 18.49
C TYR A 9 -9.81 6.03 18.04
N ALA A 10 -9.49 5.80 16.77
CA ALA A 10 -9.37 4.48 16.15
C ALA A 10 -7.90 4.05 15.99
N SER A 11 -7.67 2.74 15.97
CA SER A 11 -6.50 2.11 15.36
C SER A 11 -6.95 1.33 14.11
N ASP A 12 -6.04 1.12 13.16
CA ASP A 12 -6.34 0.34 11.96
C ASP A 12 -5.14 -0.51 11.55
N ILE A 13 -5.23 -1.83 11.72
CA ILE A 13 -4.06 -2.71 11.65
C ILE A 13 -4.40 -3.94 10.82
N THR A 14 -3.54 -4.20 9.84
CA THR A 14 -3.61 -5.37 8.99
C THR A 14 -2.32 -6.17 9.01
N ARG A 15 -2.46 -7.50 9.05
CA ARG A 15 -1.38 -8.47 8.93
C ARG A 15 -1.85 -9.63 8.07
N THR A 16 -0.93 -10.19 7.30
CA THR A 16 -1.12 -11.44 6.59
C THR A 16 -0.16 -12.48 7.16
N TYR A 17 -0.61 -13.73 7.26
CA TYR A 17 0.18 -14.84 7.78
C TYR A 17 0.08 -16.03 6.84
N ALA A 18 1.19 -16.74 6.66
CA ALA A 18 1.18 -18.06 6.03
C ALA A 18 0.96 -19.14 7.09
N LYS A 19 0.18 -20.16 6.75
CA LYS A 19 0.00 -21.34 7.61
C LYS A 19 1.26 -22.19 7.70
N GLU A 20 2.01 -22.25 6.60
CA GLU A 20 3.19 -23.09 6.41
C GLU A 20 4.34 -22.23 5.91
N SER A 21 5.58 -22.63 6.20
CA SER A 21 6.77 -22.03 5.59
C SER A 21 6.80 -22.27 4.09
N GLY A 22 7.56 -21.45 3.36
CA GLY A 22 7.79 -21.59 1.94
C GLY A 22 7.48 -20.30 1.19
N GLU A 23 7.32 -20.41 -0.12
CA GLU A 23 7.39 -19.24 -1.00
C GLU A 23 6.34 -18.15 -0.72
N PHE A 24 5.13 -18.50 -0.27
CA PHE A 24 4.15 -17.49 0.13
C PHE A 24 4.51 -16.82 1.46
N ALA A 25 5.12 -17.54 2.41
CA ALA A 25 5.64 -16.97 3.64
C ALA A 25 6.80 -16.00 3.33
N ASP A 26 7.72 -16.41 2.47
CA ASP A 26 8.82 -15.56 2.00
C ASP A 26 8.28 -14.29 1.32
N LEU A 27 7.22 -14.41 0.51
CA LEU A 27 6.58 -13.25 -0.11
C LEU A 27 5.95 -12.29 0.91
N ILE A 28 5.33 -12.80 1.98
CA ILE A 28 4.82 -11.96 3.08
C ILE A 28 5.98 -11.20 3.75
N GLU A 29 7.11 -11.86 4.00
CA GLU A 29 8.31 -11.21 4.57
C GLU A 29 8.83 -10.10 3.66
N ARG A 30 8.90 -10.34 2.34
CA ARG A 30 9.26 -9.29 1.37
C ARG A 30 8.28 -8.11 1.36
N PHE A 31 6.98 -8.36 1.59
CA PHE A 31 5.99 -7.29 1.75
C PHE A 31 6.13 -6.55 3.08
N ASP A 32 6.56 -7.24 4.15
CA ASP A 32 6.84 -6.63 5.44
C ASP A 32 8.04 -5.67 5.32
N GLU A 33 9.11 -6.09 4.65
CA GLU A 33 10.26 -5.25 4.32
C GLU A 33 9.86 -4.02 3.49
N LEU A 34 9.09 -4.23 2.42
CA LEU A 34 8.58 -3.14 1.57
C LEU A 34 7.75 -2.13 2.40
N GLN A 35 6.86 -2.63 3.27
CA GLN A 35 6.04 -1.79 4.13
C GLN A 35 6.90 -0.96 5.09
N GLN A 36 7.91 -1.58 5.73
CA GLN A 36 8.84 -0.88 6.61
C GLN A 36 9.71 0.14 5.85
N GLU A 37 10.14 -0.15 4.62
CA GLU A 37 10.83 0.80 3.74
C GLU A 37 9.98 2.05 3.46
N LEU A 38 8.66 1.89 3.26
CA LEU A 38 7.73 3.00 3.06
C LEU A 38 7.53 3.80 4.36
N VAL A 39 7.35 3.12 5.50
CA VAL A 39 7.23 3.77 6.82
C VAL A 39 8.47 4.61 7.15
N ALA A 40 9.67 4.10 6.87
CA ALA A 40 10.93 4.80 7.14
C ALA A 40 11.09 6.13 6.38
N GLN A 41 10.29 6.36 5.34
CA GLN A 41 10.29 7.61 4.58
C GLN A 41 9.24 8.60 5.06
N VAL A 42 8.33 8.19 5.94
CA VAL A 42 7.32 9.08 6.51
C VAL A 42 8.03 10.13 7.38
N LYS A 43 7.89 11.40 7.00
CA LYS A 43 8.31 12.57 7.78
C LYS A 43 7.63 13.83 7.26
N ALA A 44 7.66 14.88 8.06
CA ALA A 44 7.15 16.17 7.64
C ALA A 44 7.82 16.64 6.34
N GLY A 45 7.02 17.20 5.44
CA GLY A 45 7.46 17.74 4.18
C GLY A 45 7.37 16.80 2.97
N VAL A 46 7.16 15.50 3.19
CA VAL A 46 7.00 14.49 2.14
C VAL A 46 5.61 14.59 1.50
N GLU A 47 5.52 14.51 0.17
CA GLU A 47 4.24 14.40 -0.52
C GLU A 47 3.74 12.96 -0.45
N PHE A 48 2.58 12.70 0.17
CA PHE A 48 2.12 11.31 0.37
C PHE A 48 1.91 10.56 -0.95
N ALA A 49 1.53 11.28 -2.00
CA ALA A 49 1.40 10.72 -3.34
C ALA A 49 2.72 10.13 -3.87
N GLU A 50 3.88 10.69 -3.51
CA GLU A 50 5.19 10.14 -3.90
C GLU A 50 5.45 8.79 -3.22
N LEU A 51 5.03 8.62 -1.96
CA LEU A 51 5.11 7.33 -1.27
C LEU A 51 4.21 6.28 -1.96
N HIS A 52 3.01 6.68 -2.39
CA HIS A 52 2.11 5.80 -3.13
C HIS A 52 2.70 5.35 -4.48
N LEU A 53 3.27 6.28 -5.26
CA LEU A 53 3.95 5.94 -6.52
C LEU A 53 5.18 5.05 -6.28
N LYS A 54 5.93 5.29 -5.20
CA LYS A 54 7.04 4.42 -4.80
C LYS A 54 6.56 3.02 -4.43
N CYS A 55 5.43 2.89 -3.75
CA CYS A 55 4.81 1.60 -3.45
C CYS A 55 4.53 0.81 -4.73
N HIS A 56 3.86 1.41 -5.73
CA HIS A 56 3.64 0.79 -7.03
C HIS A 56 4.94 0.34 -7.69
N ARG A 57 6.00 1.15 -7.63
CA ARG A 57 7.32 0.79 -8.14
C ARG A 57 7.91 -0.43 -7.44
N ARG A 58 7.91 -0.45 -6.11
CA ARG A 58 8.44 -1.60 -5.34
C ARG A 58 7.63 -2.86 -5.57
N ILE A 59 6.30 -2.75 -5.70
CA ILE A 59 5.43 -3.87 -6.08
C ILE A 59 5.78 -4.37 -7.50
N ALA A 60 5.99 -3.48 -8.46
CA ALA A 60 6.40 -3.86 -9.82
C ALA A 60 7.74 -4.63 -9.83
N GLU A 61 8.73 -4.13 -9.07
CA GLU A 61 10.03 -4.76 -8.91
C GLU A 61 9.89 -6.16 -8.29
N LEU A 62 9.09 -6.28 -7.22
CA LEU A 62 8.84 -7.57 -6.57
C LEU A 62 8.08 -8.57 -7.46
N LEU A 63 7.10 -8.10 -8.25
CA LEU A 63 6.41 -8.92 -9.26
C LEU A 63 7.38 -9.48 -10.30
N ALA A 64 8.35 -8.66 -10.73
CA ALA A 64 9.39 -9.08 -11.67
C ALA A 64 10.40 -10.06 -11.03
N GLU A 65 10.88 -9.77 -9.82
CA GLU A 65 11.85 -10.60 -9.09
C GLU A 65 11.30 -11.98 -8.75
N THR A 66 10.00 -12.06 -8.43
CA THR A 66 9.30 -13.33 -8.17
C THR A 66 8.84 -14.02 -9.45
N GLY A 67 8.99 -13.38 -10.61
CA GLY A 67 8.54 -13.92 -11.89
C GLY A 67 7.02 -13.99 -12.05
N ILE A 68 6.23 -13.40 -11.15
CA ILE A 68 4.77 -13.26 -11.30
C ILE A 68 4.44 -12.41 -12.52
N ALA A 69 5.27 -11.40 -12.79
CA ALA A 69 5.22 -10.62 -14.02
C ALA A 69 6.60 -10.51 -14.69
N LYS A 70 6.62 -10.19 -15.97
CA LYS A 70 7.83 -10.09 -16.80
C LYS A 70 7.92 -8.70 -17.39
N GLY A 71 9.07 -8.04 -17.20
CA GLY A 71 9.33 -6.69 -17.70
C GLY A 71 10.09 -5.84 -16.70
N SER A 72 10.37 -4.59 -17.06
CA SER A 72 10.88 -3.60 -16.11
C SER A 72 9.76 -3.06 -15.24
N ALA A 73 10.11 -2.53 -14.06
CA ALA A 73 9.15 -1.88 -13.17
C ALA A 73 8.31 -0.80 -13.89
N ASP A 74 8.98 0.02 -14.71
CA ASP A 74 8.31 1.09 -15.47
C ASP A 74 7.31 0.53 -16.49
N ALA A 75 7.67 -0.55 -17.21
CA ALA A 75 6.77 -1.18 -18.17
C ALA A 75 5.55 -1.82 -17.49
N LEU A 76 5.73 -2.44 -16.32
CA LEU A 76 4.63 -3.04 -15.55
C LEU A 76 3.67 -1.98 -14.99
N ILE A 77 4.18 -0.80 -14.61
CA ILE A 77 3.35 0.33 -14.18
C ILE A 77 2.59 0.89 -15.38
N GLU A 78 3.28 1.18 -16.49
CA GLU A 78 2.68 1.77 -17.69
C GLU A 78 1.60 0.87 -18.29
N ALA A 79 1.81 -0.45 -18.28
CA ALA A 79 0.83 -1.44 -18.73
C ALA A 79 -0.34 -1.64 -17.75
N GLY A 80 -0.31 -1.04 -16.54
CA GLY A 80 -1.38 -1.18 -15.54
C GLY A 80 -1.35 -2.50 -14.76
N VAL A 81 -0.28 -3.32 -14.88
CA VAL A 81 -0.15 -4.59 -14.15
C VAL A 81 -0.19 -4.35 -12.64
N THR A 82 0.55 -3.35 -12.15
CA THR A 82 0.58 -3.06 -10.70
C THR A 82 -0.79 -2.67 -10.16
N ALA A 83 -1.59 -1.91 -10.92
CA ALA A 83 -2.92 -1.48 -10.50
C ALA A 83 -3.91 -2.66 -10.40
N ALA A 84 -3.74 -3.71 -11.22
CA ALA A 84 -4.55 -4.91 -11.12
C ALA A 84 -4.25 -5.74 -9.85
N PHE A 85 -2.97 -5.80 -9.45
CA PHE A 85 -2.56 -6.50 -8.22
C PHE A 85 -2.69 -5.64 -6.95
N TYR A 86 -2.64 -4.31 -7.08
CA TYR A 86 -2.69 -3.35 -5.98
C TYR A 86 -3.67 -2.21 -6.32
N PRO A 87 -4.97 -2.42 -6.07
CA PRO A 87 -6.04 -1.57 -6.59
C PRO A 87 -6.47 -0.43 -5.66
N HIS A 88 -5.79 -0.22 -4.53
CA HIS A 88 -6.17 0.79 -3.53
C HIS A 88 -5.03 1.77 -3.23
N GLY A 89 -5.34 2.84 -2.48
CA GLY A 89 -4.35 3.81 -2.02
C GLY A 89 -3.38 3.21 -0.98
N LEU A 90 -2.24 3.88 -0.79
CA LEU A 90 -1.23 3.47 0.21
C LEU A 90 -1.68 3.61 1.66
N GLY A 91 -2.64 4.47 1.91
CA GLY A 91 -3.17 4.69 3.24
C GLY A 91 -3.96 5.99 3.29
N HIS A 92 -4.25 6.41 4.51
CA HIS A 92 -5.10 7.55 4.80
C HIS A 92 -4.74 8.17 6.13
N LEU A 93 -5.26 9.37 6.41
CA LEU A 93 -5.23 9.93 7.76
C LEU A 93 -6.07 9.06 8.69
N LEU A 94 -5.64 8.95 9.95
CA LEU A 94 -6.28 8.16 10.99
C LEU A 94 -6.40 8.98 12.27
N GLY A 95 -7.59 8.96 12.88
CA GLY A 95 -7.85 9.72 14.09
C GLY A 95 -9.17 9.32 14.75
N ILE A 96 -10.10 10.28 14.86
CA ILE A 96 -11.46 10.03 15.39
C ILE A 96 -12.24 9.11 14.45
N GLN A 97 -11.98 9.20 13.15
CA GLN A 97 -12.52 8.29 12.14
C GLN A 97 -11.37 7.43 11.59
N VAL A 98 -11.69 6.20 11.17
CA VAL A 98 -10.73 5.29 10.53
C VAL A 98 -10.12 5.95 9.29
N HIS A 99 -10.98 6.30 8.32
CA HIS A 99 -10.62 7.23 7.25
C HIS A 99 -10.89 8.66 7.72
N ASP A 100 -9.90 9.30 8.34
CA ASP A 100 -10.06 10.65 8.90
C ASP A 100 -10.23 11.73 7.81
N VAL A 101 -10.86 12.83 8.19
CA VAL A 101 -11.15 13.94 7.28
C VAL A 101 -9.89 14.69 6.86
N GLY A 102 -10.00 15.51 5.81
CA GLY A 102 -8.91 16.41 5.43
C GLY A 102 -7.89 15.81 4.46
N GLY A 103 -7.99 14.52 4.10
CA GLY A 103 -7.00 13.82 3.29
C GLY A 103 -6.70 14.42 1.90
N HIS A 104 -7.61 15.23 1.36
CA HIS A 104 -7.39 15.93 0.08
C HIS A 104 -7.27 17.45 0.22
N GLN A 105 -7.51 18.01 1.41
CA GLN A 105 -7.53 19.45 1.64
C GLN A 105 -6.13 19.97 1.86
N VAL A 106 -5.66 20.95 1.09
CA VAL A 106 -4.30 21.53 1.24
C VAL A 106 -4.26 22.79 2.10
N ASP A 107 -5.42 23.38 2.39
CA ASP A 107 -5.55 24.56 3.24
C ASP A 107 -6.86 24.55 4.05
N ASP A 108 -7.01 25.51 4.95
CA ASP A 108 -8.17 25.69 5.83
C ASP A 108 -9.41 26.27 5.10
N THR A 109 -9.24 26.76 3.87
CA THR A 109 -10.34 27.19 3.00
C THR A 109 -11.03 26.01 2.32
N GLY A 110 -10.43 24.82 2.40
CA GLY A 110 -10.96 23.58 1.86
C GLY A 110 -10.57 23.31 0.40
N THR A 111 -9.55 24.01 -0.12
CA THR A 111 -8.97 23.72 -1.43
C THR A 111 -8.51 22.27 -1.48
N LYS A 112 -8.91 21.54 -2.53
CA LYS A 112 -8.57 20.12 -2.68
C LYS A 112 -7.52 19.90 -3.76
N VAL A 113 -6.71 18.86 -3.57
CA VAL A 113 -5.84 18.29 -4.60
C VAL A 113 -6.36 16.90 -4.95
N ASP A 114 -6.71 16.72 -6.22
CA ASP A 114 -7.14 15.43 -6.74
C ASP A 114 -6.00 14.40 -6.70
N PRO A 115 -6.33 13.10 -6.57
CA PRO A 115 -5.34 12.05 -6.75
C PRO A 115 -4.58 12.13 -8.08
N PRO A 116 -3.32 11.69 -8.13
CA PRO A 116 -2.60 11.55 -9.38
C PRO A 116 -3.38 10.70 -10.41
N SER A 117 -3.21 11.01 -11.69
CA SER A 117 -3.83 10.24 -12.78
C SER A 117 -3.51 8.75 -12.65
N GLY A 118 -4.51 7.89 -12.83
CA GLY A 118 -4.36 6.44 -12.67
C GLY A 118 -4.54 5.91 -11.23
N HIS A 119 -4.62 6.78 -10.22
CA HIS A 119 -4.71 6.40 -8.80
C HIS A 119 -5.98 6.94 -8.11
N PRO A 120 -7.20 6.66 -8.64
CA PRO A 120 -8.43 7.29 -8.19
C PRO A 120 -8.83 6.96 -6.74
N TYR A 121 -8.27 5.89 -6.17
CA TYR A 121 -8.57 5.43 -4.81
C TYR A 121 -7.57 5.93 -3.75
N LEU A 122 -6.62 6.80 -4.11
CA LEU A 122 -5.71 7.40 -3.15
C LEU A 122 -6.45 8.39 -2.23
N ARG A 123 -6.48 8.07 -0.92
CA ARG A 123 -7.25 8.82 0.09
C ARG A 123 -6.50 10.01 0.69
N LEU A 124 -5.19 10.06 0.54
CA LEU A 124 -4.33 11.10 1.09
C LEU A 124 -3.45 11.69 -0.02
N THR A 125 -3.65 12.97 -0.33
CA THR A 125 -2.86 13.73 -1.31
C THR A 125 -2.11 14.91 -0.67
N ARG A 126 -2.28 15.12 0.64
CA ARG A 126 -1.58 16.18 1.37
C ARG A 126 -0.08 15.94 1.42
N LYS A 127 0.65 17.05 1.49
CA LYS A 127 1.99 17.10 2.07
C LYS A 127 1.89 16.75 3.55
N LEU A 128 2.77 15.87 4.02
CA LEU A 128 2.78 15.43 5.40
C LEU A 128 3.29 16.54 6.32
N GLU A 129 2.62 16.70 7.46
CA GLU A 129 2.95 17.67 8.50
C GLU A 129 3.16 16.97 9.84
N VAL A 130 3.92 17.60 10.74
CA VAL A 130 4.17 17.07 12.09
C VAL A 130 2.84 16.81 12.80
N ASP A 131 2.79 15.73 13.57
CA ASP A 131 1.63 15.27 14.36
C ASP A 131 0.42 14.76 13.56
N GLN A 132 0.50 14.70 12.23
CA GLN A 132 -0.43 13.88 11.46
C GLN A 132 -0.23 12.40 11.80
N VAL A 133 -1.32 11.65 11.88
CA VAL A 133 -1.31 10.18 12.04
C VAL A 133 -1.96 9.57 10.82
N LEU A 134 -1.32 8.53 10.28
CA LEU A 134 -1.73 7.90 9.02
C LEU A 134 -1.52 6.38 9.04
N THR A 135 -2.14 5.69 8.09
CA THR A 135 -1.87 4.29 7.78
C THR A 135 -0.85 4.15 6.65
N ILE A 136 -0.04 3.10 6.69
CA ILE A 136 0.81 2.66 5.57
C ILE A 136 0.52 1.19 5.32
N GLU A 137 -0.25 0.91 4.25
CA GLU A 137 -0.90 -0.36 3.97
C GLU A 137 -0.65 -0.87 2.52
N PRO A 138 0.59 -1.15 2.10
CA PRO A 138 0.82 -1.81 0.82
C PRO A 138 0.12 -3.18 0.76
N GLY A 139 -0.31 -3.57 -0.43
CA GLY A 139 -1.00 -4.83 -0.66
C GLY A 139 -0.71 -5.47 -2.01
N LEU A 140 -1.03 -6.75 -2.09
CA LEU A 140 -0.94 -7.57 -3.31
C LEU A 140 -2.09 -8.56 -3.32
N TYR A 141 -2.90 -8.56 -4.36
CA TYR A 141 -4.09 -9.41 -4.42
C TYR A 141 -4.21 -10.10 -5.76
N VAL A 142 -4.72 -11.33 -5.73
CA VAL A 142 -5.22 -12.02 -6.91
C VAL A 142 -6.75 -11.85 -6.89
N ILE A 143 -7.23 -10.83 -7.61
CA ILE A 143 -8.64 -10.53 -7.76
C ILE A 143 -9.01 -10.79 -9.22
N ASP A 144 -9.70 -11.91 -9.48
CA ASP A 144 -10.00 -12.40 -10.82
C ASP A 144 -10.64 -11.31 -11.70
N MET A 145 -11.65 -10.61 -11.20
CA MET A 145 -12.32 -9.52 -11.92
C MET A 145 -11.37 -8.40 -12.37
N LEU A 146 -10.35 -8.07 -11.57
CA LEU A 146 -9.40 -7.01 -11.92
C LEU A 146 -8.35 -7.50 -12.92
N LEU A 147 -7.91 -8.74 -12.77
CA LEU A 147 -6.95 -9.37 -13.68
C LEU A 147 -7.57 -9.68 -15.05
N GLU A 148 -8.86 -10.03 -15.10
CA GLU A 148 -9.62 -10.23 -16.34
C GLU A 148 -9.70 -8.95 -17.18
N ASN A 149 -9.65 -7.77 -16.58
CA ASN A 149 -9.61 -6.50 -17.32
C ASN A 149 -8.32 -6.32 -18.14
N LEU A 150 -7.29 -7.12 -17.87
CA LEU A 150 -6.04 -7.09 -18.64
C LEU A 150 -6.12 -7.94 -19.91
N ALA A 151 -7.14 -8.78 -20.07
CA ALA A 151 -7.26 -9.68 -21.21
C ALA A 151 -7.27 -8.92 -22.55
N GLY A 152 -6.46 -9.37 -23.51
CA GLY A 152 -6.28 -8.74 -24.81
C GLY A 152 -5.46 -7.44 -24.80
N THR A 153 -4.89 -7.06 -23.65
CA THR A 153 -3.93 -5.94 -23.54
C THR A 153 -2.49 -6.47 -23.49
N GLN A 154 -1.51 -5.60 -23.68
CA GLN A 154 -0.09 -5.95 -23.50
C GLN A 154 0.22 -6.50 -22.10
N ALA A 155 -0.55 -6.08 -21.08
CA ALA A 155 -0.37 -6.52 -19.69
C ALA A 155 -0.67 -8.01 -19.50
N GLU A 156 -1.55 -8.61 -20.31
CA GLU A 156 -1.85 -10.05 -20.22
C GLU A 156 -0.60 -10.89 -20.47
N GLU A 157 0.18 -10.53 -21.49
CA GLU A 157 1.40 -11.27 -21.88
C GLU A 157 2.54 -11.09 -20.87
N MET A 158 2.49 -10.02 -20.06
CA MET A 158 3.47 -9.76 -19.01
C MET A 158 3.25 -10.66 -17.79
N ILE A 159 2.05 -11.19 -17.56
CA ILE A 159 1.74 -11.98 -16.36
C ILE A 159 2.04 -13.45 -16.60
N ASP A 160 2.82 -14.06 -15.72
CA ASP A 160 3.09 -15.50 -15.77
C ASP A 160 1.91 -16.29 -15.22
N LYS A 161 1.24 -17.06 -16.09
CA LYS A 161 0.01 -17.78 -15.75
C LYS A 161 0.21 -18.85 -14.68
N GLU A 162 1.34 -19.57 -14.71
CA GLU A 162 1.64 -20.60 -13.72
C GLU A 162 1.88 -19.98 -12.34
N ARG A 163 2.61 -18.86 -12.29
CA ARG A 163 2.86 -18.12 -11.05
C ARG A 163 1.60 -17.46 -10.51
N LEU A 164 0.74 -16.93 -11.40
CA LEU A 164 -0.56 -16.38 -11.00
C LEU A 164 -1.45 -17.46 -10.38
N ASP A 165 -1.55 -18.63 -11.01
CA ASP A 165 -2.38 -19.74 -10.52
C ASP A 165 -1.82 -20.34 -9.23
N TRP A 166 -0.50 -20.33 -9.04
CA TRP A 166 0.14 -20.67 -7.77
C TRP A 166 -0.23 -19.69 -6.64
N LEU A 167 -0.26 -18.37 -6.92
CA LEU A 167 -0.57 -17.35 -5.92
C LEU A 167 -2.09 -17.28 -5.60
N ARG A 168 -2.95 -17.56 -6.58
CA ARG A 168 -4.40 -17.47 -6.49
C ARG A 168 -5.04 -18.09 -5.23
N PRO A 169 -4.71 -19.32 -4.80
CA PRO A 169 -5.34 -19.92 -3.60
C PRO A 169 -5.05 -19.16 -2.29
N TYR A 170 -4.02 -18.31 -2.25
CA TYR A 170 -3.70 -17.51 -1.07
C TYR A 170 -4.51 -16.20 -0.99
N GLY A 171 -5.12 -15.78 -2.10
CA GLY A 171 -5.94 -14.56 -2.20
C GLY A 171 -5.12 -13.28 -2.23
N GLY A 172 -4.31 -13.00 -1.20
CA GLY A 172 -3.45 -11.81 -1.19
C GLY A 172 -2.79 -11.48 0.15
N ILE A 173 -2.08 -10.36 0.15
CA ILE A 173 -1.26 -9.84 1.24
C ILE A 173 -1.68 -8.38 1.49
N ARG A 174 -1.80 -7.99 2.76
CA ARG A 174 -1.79 -6.60 3.22
C ARG A 174 -1.08 -6.53 4.55
N ILE A 175 -0.22 -5.52 4.72
CA ILE A 175 0.47 -5.24 5.97
C ILE A 175 0.30 -3.76 6.24
N GLU A 176 -0.19 -3.41 7.42
CA GLU A 176 -0.60 -2.06 7.73
C GLU A 176 -0.22 -1.65 9.14
N ASP A 177 0.39 -0.48 9.25
CA ASP A 177 0.73 0.15 10.53
C ASP A 177 0.15 1.55 10.65
N ASN A 178 -0.08 1.98 11.90
CA ASN A 178 -0.42 3.35 12.27
C ASN A 178 0.86 4.11 12.61
N VAL A 179 1.08 5.22 11.91
CA VAL A 179 2.34 5.94 11.93
C VAL A 179 2.05 7.42 12.19
N ARG A 180 2.72 7.97 13.20
CA ARG A 180 2.72 9.42 13.47
C ARG A 180 3.90 10.07 12.78
N VAL A 181 3.63 11.18 12.09
CA VAL A 181 4.63 11.99 11.39
C VAL A 181 5.39 12.86 12.38
N LEU A 182 6.72 12.83 12.32
CA LEU A 182 7.60 13.71 13.09
C LEU A 182 8.35 14.68 12.14
N ALA A 183 9.06 15.64 12.72
CA ALA A 183 9.82 16.64 11.95
C ALA A 183 10.93 16.00 11.09
N ASP A 184 11.62 14.99 11.62
CA ASP A 184 12.67 14.24 10.91
C ASP A 184 12.53 12.74 11.13
N GLY A 185 11.41 12.19 10.65
CA GLY A 185 11.09 10.76 10.71
C GLY A 185 9.65 10.50 11.12
N CYS A 186 9.43 9.33 11.72
CA CYS A 186 8.12 8.91 12.16
C CYS A 186 8.19 8.10 13.46
N GLU A 187 7.04 7.97 14.11
CA GLU A 187 6.80 7.05 15.21
C GLU A 187 5.81 5.98 14.74
N ASN A 188 6.27 4.73 14.61
CA ASN A 188 5.39 3.59 14.28
C ASN A 188 4.73 3.06 15.55
N LEU A 189 3.46 3.40 15.74
CA LEU A 189 2.67 3.07 16.93
C LEU A 189 2.35 1.58 16.99
N THR A 190 2.17 0.94 15.84
CA THR A 190 1.77 -0.47 15.75
C THR A 190 2.91 -1.41 16.11
N ARG A 191 4.08 -1.28 15.48
CA ARG A 191 5.21 -2.18 15.72
C ARG A 191 5.74 -2.04 17.14
N GLY A 192 5.80 -0.81 17.65
CA GLY A 192 6.20 -0.54 19.04
C GLY A 192 5.26 -1.21 20.06
N ALA A 193 3.95 -1.20 19.80
CA ALA A 193 2.96 -1.82 20.69
C ALA A 193 3.06 -3.35 20.74
N PHE A 194 3.51 -4.01 19.66
CA PHE A 194 3.67 -5.47 19.60
C PHE A 194 5.08 -5.96 19.91
N ALA A 195 6.06 -5.06 20.05
CA ALA A 195 7.43 -5.39 20.45
C ALA A 195 7.62 -5.50 21.98
N ALA A 196 6.61 -5.05 22.74
CA ALA A 196 6.61 -5.00 24.21
C ALA A 196 6.19 -6.33 24.87
#